data_AF-A0A5K1H7F8-F1
#
_entry.id   AF-A0A5K1H7F8-F1
#
_cell.length_a   1.000
_cell.length_b   1.000
_cell.length_c   1.000
_cell.angle_alpha   90.00
_cell.angle_beta   90.00
_cell.angle_gamma   90.00
#
_symmetry.space_group_name_H-M   'P 1'
#
loop_
_entity.id
_entity.type
_entity.pdbx_description
1 polymer ?
#
loop_
_entity_poly.entity_id
_entity_poly.type
_entity_poly.pdbx_seq_one_letter_code
_entity_poly.pdbx_strand_id
1 'polypeptide(L)'
;MFSNRSAESFLGNYALCGSPKFHVPLCLNKTERQSKINAARVIAACAIGGSVLLVIVCTLIGISCYRKRGLSKRPDGTERLQGITLPVISYRELLHATSNFSDANFLGSGSFGLVYKGILADGKTVAVKVLSLSFEGASKSFDIECTMLRQIRHRNLVKVITSCSNEDFKALVLQYMPLGSLEVCQHSGAHHLNLFQRLDIMIDVACALEYLHHGYAEMILHCDLKSHNVLLDKSMTSYVGDFGIAKFIVGHKSSTLTTTLGTVGYIAP
;
A
#
# COMPACT_ATOMS: atom_id res chain seq x y z
N MET A 1 -36.84 -50.35 24.56
CA MET A 1 -37.98 -51.22 24.94
C MET A 1 -38.43 -52.20 23.84
N PHE A 2 -38.03 -52.05 22.56
CA PHE A 2 -38.50 -52.93 21.46
C PHE A 2 -37.40 -53.75 20.76
N SER A 3 -36.21 -53.88 21.34
CA SER A 3 -35.04 -54.45 20.66
C SER A 3 -35.14 -55.93 20.28
N ASN A 4 -36.17 -56.65 20.76
CA ASN A 4 -36.31 -58.11 20.62
C ASN A 4 -37.66 -58.56 20.02
N ARG A 5 -38.34 -57.71 19.22
CA ARG A 5 -39.61 -58.07 18.55
C ARG A 5 -39.37 -58.42 17.08
N SER A 6 -40.06 -59.44 16.58
CA SER A 6 -39.99 -59.86 15.17
C SER A 6 -40.73 -58.88 14.25
N ALA A 7 -40.38 -58.87 12.96
CA ALA A 7 -41.03 -58.01 11.96
C ALA A 7 -42.56 -58.23 11.87
N GLU A 8 -43.02 -59.44 12.18
CA GLU A 8 -44.45 -59.80 12.23
C GLU A 8 -45.24 -59.01 13.27
N SER A 9 -44.60 -58.57 14.36
CA SER A 9 -45.27 -57.75 15.38
C SER A 9 -45.66 -56.35 14.87
N PHE A 10 -45.15 -55.95 13.70
CA PHE A 10 -45.37 -54.63 13.09
C PHE A 10 -46.28 -54.69 11.85
N LEU A 11 -46.68 -55.88 11.40
CA LEU A 11 -47.62 -56.08 10.29
C LEU A 11 -49.01 -55.55 10.63
N GLY A 12 -49.61 -54.77 9.72
CA GLY A 12 -50.91 -54.12 9.90
C GLY A 12 -50.87 -52.73 10.56
N ASN A 13 -49.72 -52.30 11.10
CA ASN A 13 -49.56 -50.97 11.70
C ASN A 13 -48.97 -49.97 10.69
N TYR A 14 -49.78 -49.58 9.70
CA TYR A 14 -49.35 -48.72 8.57
C TYR A 14 -48.88 -47.30 8.95
N ALA A 15 -49.15 -46.85 10.19
CA ALA A 15 -48.74 -45.53 10.69
C ALA A 15 -47.33 -45.52 11.33
N LEU A 16 -46.68 -46.67 11.51
CA LEU A 16 -45.34 -46.75 12.11
C LEU A 16 -44.25 -46.54 11.07
N CYS A 17 -43.19 -45.84 11.45
CA CYS A 17 -41.96 -45.72 10.68
C CYS A 17 -40.77 -46.22 11.52
N GLY A 18 -39.68 -46.68 10.90
CA GLY A 18 -38.54 -47.23 11.63
C GLY A 18 -37.45 -47.88 10.76
N SER A 19 -36.69 -48.78 11.37
CA SER A 19 -35.57 -49.48 10.72
C SER A 19 -36.07 -50.46 9.63
N PRO A 20 -35.39 -50.58 8.47
CA PRO A 20 -35.83 -51.42 7.36
C PRO A 20 -36.03 -52.91 7.71
N LYS A 21 -35.27 -53.41 8.71
CA LYS A 21 -35.37 -54.78 9.24
C LYS A 21 -36.77 -55.16 9.78
N PHE A 22 -37.65 -54.19 10.02
CA PHE A 22 -39.00 -54.40 10.52
C PHE A 22 -40.09 -54.26 9.43
N HIS A 23 -39.71 -54.12 8.15
CA HIS A 23 -40.63 -53.93 7.02
C HIS A 23 -41.60 -52.73 7.16
N VAL A 24 -41.20 -51.71 7.90
CA VAL A 24 -41.93 -50.42 8.03
C VAL A 24 -41.21 -49.32 7.23
N PRO A 25 -41.92 -48.27 6.77
CA PRO A 25 -41.31 -47.12 6.11
C PRO A 25 -40.21 -46.47 6.97
N LEU A 26 -39.15 -45.95 6.36
CA LEU A 26 -38.11 -45.19 7.08
C LEU A 26 -38.71 -43.91 7.67
N CYS A 27 -38.41 -43.62 8.94
CA CYS A 27 -38.77 -42.32 9.52
C CYS A 27 -37.98 -41.21 8.85
N LEU A 28 -38.64 -40.44 7.99
CA LEU A 28 -38.07 -39.22 7.45
C LEU A 28 -38.06 -38.16 8.55
N ASN A 29 -36.87 -37.84 9.05
CA ASN A 29 -36.67 -36.79 10.05
C ASN A 29 -36.86 -35.41 9.39
N LYS A 30 -38.13 -35.00 9.23
CA LYS A 30 -38.52 -33.77 8.52
C LYS A 30 -37.82 -32.53 9.09
N THR A 31 -37.60 -32.49 10.40
CA THR A 31 -36.89 -31.42 11.13
C THR A 31 -35.42 -31.26 10.72
N GLU A 32 -34.71 -32.36 10.47
CA GLU A 32 -33.29 -32.33 10.11
C GLU A 32 -33.07 -31.86 8.66
N ARG A 33 -33.96 -32.30 7.73
CA ARG A 33 -33.96 -31.83 6.34
C ARG A 33 -34.33 -30.35 6.23
N GLN A 34 -35.33 -29.89 7.01
CA GLN A 34 -35.72 -28.48 7.04
C GLN A 34 -34.59 -27.60 7.63
N SER A 35 -33.91 -28.08 8.68
CA SER A 35 -32.79 -27.38 9.31
C SER A 35 -31.61 -27.18 8.34
N LYS A 36 -31.22 -28.23 7.59
CA LYS A 36 -30.14 -28.16 6.60
C LYS A 36 -30.46 -27.19 5.45
N ILE A 37 -31.71 -27.17 4.98
CA ILE A 37 -32.16 -26.22 3.93
C ILE A 37 -32.15 -24.78 4.44
N ASN A 38 -32.60 -24.56 5.68
CA ASN A 38 -32.60 -23.21 6.28
C ASN A 38 -31.17 -22.70 6.51
N ALA A 39 -30.26 -23.55 6.99
CA ALA A 39 -28.85 -23.20 7.14
C ALA A 39 -28.20 -22.83 5.79
N ALA A 40 -28.45 -23.61 4.74
CA ALA A 40 -27.96 -23.30 3.40
C ALA A 40 -28.49 -21.96 2.86
N ARG A 41 -29.75 -21.63 3.11
CA ARG A 41 -30.35 -20.33 2.74
C ARG A 41 -29.71 -19.16 3.48
N VAL A 42 -29.42 -19.33 4.78
CA VAL A 42 -28.74 -18.30 5.59
C VAL A 42 -27.31 -18.09 5.09
N ILE A 43 -26.56 -19.16 4.81
CA ILE A 43 -25.19 -19.08 4.27
C ILE A 43 -25.18 -18.37 2.91
N ALA A 44 -26.10 -18.73 2.01
CA ALA A 44 -26.22 -18.07 0.71
C ALA A 44 -26.59 -16.58 0.85
N ALA A 45 -27.52 -16.24 1.75
CA ALA A 45 -27.90 -14.85 2.01
C ALA A 45 -26.74 -14.03 2.61
N CYS A 46 -25.93 -14.60 3.51
CA CYS A 46 -24.74 -13.95 4.04
C CYS A 46 -23.65 -13.76 2.99
N ALA A 47 -23.45 -14.74 2.09
CA ALA A 47 -22.47 -14.63 1.01
C ALA A 47 -22.85 -13.54 -0.01
N ILE A 48 -24.14 -13.47 -0.37
CA ILE A 48 -24.67 -12.44 -1.27
C ILE A 48 -24.67 -11.06 -0.58
N GLY A 49 -25.09 -10.98 0.68
CA GLY A 49 -25.08 -9.74 1.44
C GLY A 49 -23.66 -9.19 1.63
N GLY A 50 -22.69 -10.07 1.92
CA GLY A 50 -21.28 -9.71 2.07
C GLY A 50 -20.66 -9.20 0.77
N SER A 51 -20.95 -9.82 -0.37
CA SER A 51 -20.44 -9.36 -1.67
C SER A 51 -21.06 -8.04 -2.11
N VAL A 52 -22.36 -7.83 -1.85
CA VAL A 52 -23.03 -6.54 -2.10
C VAL A 52 -22.44 -5.43 -1.21
N LEU A 53 -22.21 -5.70 0.08
CA LEU A 53 -21.55 -4.76 0.99
C LEU A 53 -20.13 -4.41 0.52
N LEU A 54 -19.36 -5.39 0.07
CA LEU A 54 -18.01 -5.17 -0.47
C LEU A 54 -18.05 -4.24 -1.69
N VAL A 55 -18.96 -4.47 -2.63
CA VAL A 55 -19.13 -3.64 -3.83
C VAL A 55 -19.56 -2.21 -3.44
N ILE A 56 -20.48 -2.06 -2.48
CA ILE A 56 -20.91 -0.75 -1.98
C ILE A 56 -19.72 -0.02 -1.33
N VAL A 57 -18.93 -0.69 -0.50
CA VAL A 57 -17.75 -0.07 0.13
C VAL A 57 -16.72 0.33 -0.91
N CYS A 58 -16.38 -0.55 -1.86
CA CYS A 58 -15.44 -0.24 -2.96
C CYS A 58 -15.92 0.92 -3.83
N THR A 59 -17.21 0.99 -4.14
CA THR A 59 -17.79 2.10 -4.91
C THR A 59 -17.81 3.40 -4.12
N LEU A 60 -18.14 3.38 -2.83
CA LEU A 60 -18.07 4.56 -1.96
C LEU A 60 -16.63 5.07 -1.79
N ILE A 61 -15.65 4.18 -1.67
CA ILE A 61 -14.22 4.53 -1.67
C ILE A 61 -13.84 5.15 -3.01
N GLY A 62 -14.22 4.53 -4.14
CA GLY A 62 -13.97 5.08 -5.47
C GLY A 62 -14.60 6.46 -5.69
N ILE A 63 -15.84 6.66 -5.24
CA ILE A 63 -16.55 7.95 -5.28
C ILE A 63 -15.89 8.97 -4.36
N SER A 64 -15.47 8.59 -3.16
CA SER A 64 -14.74 9.47 -2.24
C SER A 64 -13.40 9.91 -2.83
N CYS A 65 -12.64 8.98 -3.41
CA CYS A 65 -11.42 9.25 -4.15
C CYS A 65 -11.68 10.19 -5.34
N TYR A 66 -12.75 9.98 -6.09
CA TYR A 66 -13.17 10.82 -7.21
C TYR A 66 -13.63 12.22 -6.78
N ARG A 67 -14.43 12.35 -5.72
CA ARG A 67 -14.89 13.65 -5.19
C ARG A 67 -13.74 14.45 -4.59
N LYS A 68 -12.79 13.79 -3.93
CA LYS A 68 -11.51 14.40 -3.53
C LYS A 68 -10.63 14.79 -4.72
N ARG A 69 -10.85 14.26 -5.94
CA ARG A 69 -10.22 14.75 -7.17
C ARG A 69 -10.92 16.02 -7.69
N GLY A 70 -12.23 16.16 -7.54
CA GLY A 70 -13.00 17.34 -8.00
C GLY A 70 -12.83 18.61 -7.14
N LEU A 71 -12.55 18.48 -5.84
CA LEU A 71 -12.25 19.62 -4.96
C LEU A 71 -10.79 20.09 -5.05
N SER A 72 -9.90 19.23 -5.55
CA SER A 72 -8.56 19.65 -5.97
C SER A 72 -8.72 20.28 -7.36
N LYS A 73 -8.96 21.60 -7.41
CA LYS A 73 -8.92 22.35 -8.67
C LYS A 73 -7.69 21.90 -9.45
N ARG A 74 -7.91 21.33 -10.64
CA ARG A 74 -6.89 21.19 -11.69
C ARG A 74 -6.29 22.59 -11.85
N PRO A 75 -4.97 22.79 -11.72
CA PRO A 75 -4.34 23.84 -12.51
C PRO A 75 -4.58 23.40 -13.95
N ASP A 76 -5.57 24.01 -14.59
CA ASP A 76 -5.75 23.91 -16.02
C ASP A 76 -4.54 24.59 -16.65
N GLY A 77 -3.65 23.76 -17.14
CA GLY A 77 -2.27 24.12 -17.39
C GLY A 77 -1.52 22.85 -17.73
N THR A 78 -1.78 22.33 -18.92
CA THR A 78 -0.75 21.60 -19.67
C THR A 78 0.35 22.61 -20.00
N GLU A 79 1.05 23.10 -18.98
CA GLU A 79 2.37 23.65 -19.16
C GLU A 79 3.22 22.46 -19.56
N ARG A 80 3.43 22.38 -20.88
CA ARG A 80 4.53 21.64 -21.48
C ARG A 80 5.79 22.17 -20.81
N LEU A 81 6.21 21.48 -19.77
CA LEU A 81 7.18 21.98 -18.81
C LEU A 81 8.56 21.85 -19.47
N GLN A 82 8.89 22.85 -20.29
CA GLN A 82 10.26 23.20 -20.65
C GLN A 82 11.06 23.13 -19.35
N GLY A 83 12.15 22.34 -19.39
CA GLY A 83 12.86 21.83 -18.22
C GLY A 83 12.89 22.80 -17.04
N ILE A 84 12.07 22.50 -16.01
CA ILE A 84 12.32 23.06 -14.69
C ILE A 84 13.58 22.36 -14.20
N THR A 85 14.72 22.98 -14.46
CA THR A 85 15.93 22.75 -13.69
C THR A 85 15.56 23.15 -12.26
N LEU A 86 15.25 22.16 -11.41
CA LEU A 86 15.09 22.41 -9.98
C LEU A 86 16.34 23.17 -9.52
N PRO A 87 16.21 24.31 -8.79
CA PRO A 87 17.36 25.08 -8.37
C PRO A 87 18.30 24.19 -7.56
N VAL A 88 19.47 23.89 -8.11
CA VAL A 88 20.43 22.94 -7.54
C VAL A 88 21.02 23.57 -6.29
N ILE A 89 20.81 22.90 -5.15
CA ILE A 89 21.40 23.33 -3.88
C ILE A 89 22.89 22.96 -3.86
N SER A 90 23.73 23.84 -3.35
CA SER A 90 25.17 23.56 -3.24
C SER A 90 25.48 22.60 -2.08
N TYR A 91 26.60 21.88 -2.20
CA TYR A 91 27.09 21.03 -1.11
C TYR A 91 27.28 21.82 0.20
N ARG A 92 27.80 23.05 0.11
CA ARG A 92 28.04 23.90 1.28
C ARG A 92 26.74 24.28 1.99
N GLU A 93 25.68 24.56 1.24
CA GLU A 93 24.36 24.83 1.83
C GLU A 93 23.80 23.60 2.52
N LEU A 94 23.95 22.41 1.93
CA LEU A 94 23.54 21.16 2.60
C LEU A 94 24.34 20.91 3.87
N LEU A 95 25.66 21.14 3.83
CA LEU A 95 26.54 20.99 4.98
C LEU A 95 26.08 21.87 6.14
N HIS A 96 25.77 23.14 5.85
CA HIS A 96 25.23 24.05 6.85
C HIS A 96 23.85 23.62 7.35
N ALA A 97 22.96 23.24 6.42
CA ALA A 97 21.59 22.84 6.75
C ALA A 97 21.53 21.61 7.67
N THR A 98 22.46 20.67 7.54
CA THR A 98 22.50 19.42 8.31
C THR A 98 23.45 19.46 9.50
N SER A 99 24.04 20.61 9.82
CA SER A 99 25.09 20.75 10.84
C SER A 99 26.25 19.78 10.60
N ASN A 100 26.79 19.79 9.38
CA ASN A 100 27.87 18.92 8.93
C ASN A 100 27.51 17.42 8.98
N PHE A 101 26.27 17.08 8.58
CA PHE A 101 25.73 15.72 8.63
C PHE A 101 25.87 15.07 10.02
N SER A 102 25.65 15.85 11.08
CA SER A 102 25.75 15.40 12.47
C SER A 102 24.81 14.23 12.76
N ASP A 103 25.26 13.29 13.60
CA ASP A 103 24.45 12.18 14.12
C ASP A 103 23.19 12.66 14.86
N ALA A 104 23.22 13.86 15.44
CA ALA A 104 22.04 14.46 16.07
C ALA A 104 20.91 14.75 15.07
N ASN A 105 21.24 14.86 13.78
CA ASN A 105 20.31 15.05 12.69
C ASN A 105 20.04 13.74 11.91
N PHE A 106 20.61 12.61 12.31
CA PHE A 106 20.39 11.35 11.62
C PHE A 106 18.92 10.89 11.77
N LEU A 107 18.29 10.55 10.65
CA LEU A 107 16.90 10.06 10.59
C LEU A 107 16.82 8.56 10.32
N GLY A 108 17.81 7.99 9.64
CA GLY A 108 17.82 6.58 9.29
C GLY A 108 18.67 6.27 8.06
N SER A 109 18.79 4.99 7.76
CA SER A 109 19.40 4.48 6.53
C SER A 109 18.32 4.07 5.54
N GLY A 110 18.41 4.59 4.31
CA GLY A 110 17.63 4.11 3.18
C GLY A 110 18.37 3.04 2.40
N SER A 111 17.74 2.53 1.33
CA SER A 111 18.28 1.45 0.50
C SER A 111 19.66 1.77 -0.13
N PHE A 112 19.96 3.05 -0.37
CA PHE A 112 21.17 3.50 -1.08
C PHE A 112 21.96 4.58 -0.34
N GLY A 113 21.71 4.80 0.95
CA GLY A 113 22.38 5.87 1.67
C GLY A 113 21.80 6.24 3.03
N LEU A 114 22.24 7.38 3.55
CA LEU A 114 21.88 7.90 4.86
C LEU A 114 20.95 9.09 4.72
N VAL A 115 20.00 9.24 5.64
CA VAL A 115 19.03 10.34 5.63
C VAL A 115 19.24 11.20 6.86
N TYR A 116 19.38 12.50 6.64
CA TYR A 116 19.58 13.50 7.69
C TYR A 116 18.45 14.54 7.68
N LYS A 117 18.08 15.04 8.84
CA LYS A 117 17.28 16.24 9.00
C LYS A 117 18.12 17.46 8.66
N GLY A 118 17.54 18.41 7.93
CA GLY A 118 18.17 19.69 7.67
C GLY A 118 17.22 20.86 7.82
N ILE A 119 17.77 22.04 8.04
CA ILE A 119 17.05 23.32 8.03
C ILE A 119 17.70 24.20 6.97
N LEU A 120 16.98 24.48 5.89
CA LEU A 120 17.45 25.34 4.81
C LEU A 120 17.54 26.81 5.26
N ALA A 121 18.24 27.65 4.49
CA ALA A 121 18.44 29.06 4.80
C ALA A 121 17.12 29.86 4.92
N ASP A 122 16.05 29.41 4.24
CA ASP A 122 14.70 29.97 4.34
C ASP A 122 13.93 29.47 5.59
N GLY A 123 14.56 28.70 6.46
CA GLY A 123 13.97 28.11 7.66
C GLY A 123 13.19 26.81 7.40
N LYS A 124 13.11 26.33 6.16
CA LYS A 124 12.35 25.12 5.82
C LYS A 124 13.06 23.87 6.32
N THR A 125 12.34 23.04 7.09
CA THR A 125 12.82 21.72 7.48
C THR A 125 12.72 20.72 6.32
N VAL A 126 13.79 19.98 6.07
CA VAL A 126 13.94 19.02 4.97
C VAL A 126 14.55 17.71 5.43
N ALA A 127 14.39 16.66 4.62
CA ALA A 127 15.15 15.43 4.73
C ALA A 127 16.20 15.38 3.60
N VAL A 128 17.46 15.15 3.94
CA VAL A 128 18.59 15.08 3.02
C VAL A 128 19.06 13.64 2.93
N LYS A 129 18.75 12.97 1.83
CA LYS A 129 19.20 11.60 1.53
C LYS A 129 20.54 11.69 0.81
N VAL A 130 21.62 11.42 1.53
CA VAL A 130 22.99 11.35 1.02
C VAL A 130 23.24 9.93 0.52
N LEU A 131 23.62 9.79 -0.74
CA LEU A 131 23.84 8.48 -1.34
C LEU A 131 25.26 7.96 -1.10
N SER A 132 25.35 6.67 -0.79
CA SER A 132 26.64 6.00 -0.63
C SER A 132 27.18 5.58 -1.99
N LEU A 133 28.05 6.41 -2.59
CA LEU A 133 28.62 6.14 -3.92
C LEU A 133 29.50 4.89 -3.98
N SER A 134 29.93 4.36 -2.82
CA SER A 134 30.62 3.07 -2.71
C SER A 134 29.72 1.86 -3.02
N PHE A 135 28.40 2.01 -2.98
CA PHE A 135 27.47 0.92 -3.24
C PHE A 135 27.17 0.79 -4.73
N GLU A 136 27.33 -0.42 -5.27
CA GLU A 136 27.06 -0.69 -6.68
C GLU A 136 25.59 -0.38 -7.01
N GLY A 137 25.37 0.48 -7.99
CA GLY A 137 24.03 0.94 -8.37
C GLY A 137 23.49 2.16 -7.62
N ALA A 138 24.17 2.71 -6.61
CA ALA A 138 23.72 3.93 -5.94
C ALA A 138 23.65 5.15 -6.88
N SER A 139 24.62 5.31 -7.78
CA SER A 139 24.59 6.36 -8.80
C SER A 139 23.41 6.18 -9.77
N LYS A 140 23.14 4.94 -10.20
CA LYS A 140 21.98 4.62 -11.03
C LYS A 140 20.67 4.90 -10.29
N SER A 141 20.62 4.57 -8.99
CA SER A 141 19.48 4.86 -8.14
C SER A 141 19.21 6.36 -8.03
N PHE A 142 20.26 7.17 -7.86
CA PHE A 142 20.16 8.63 -7.90
C PHE A 142 19.54 9.13 -9.20
N ASP A 143 20.04 8.64 -10.32
CA ASP A 143 19.62 9.09 -11.64
C ASP A 143 18.16 8.70 -11.91
N ILE A 144 17.75 7.49 -11.48
CA ILE A 144 16.35 7.04 -11.49
C ILE A 144 15.49 7.97 -10.64
N GLU A 145 15.86 8.19 -9.37
CA GLU A 145 15.08 9.04 -8.47
C GLU A 145 14.99 10.45 -9.04
N CYS A 146 16.09 11.07 -9.48
CA CYS A 146 16.07 12.39 -10.09
C CYS A 146 15.14 12.45 -11.33
N THR A 147 15.16 11.42 -12.17
CA THR A 147 14.33 11.36 -13.37
C THR A 147 12.85 11.20 -13.01
N MET A 148 12.52 10.25 -12.14
CA MET A 148 11.16 9.99 -11.67
C MET A 148 10.57 11.22 -10.98
N LEU A 149 11.32 11.81 -10.06
CA LEU A 149 10.87 12.89 -9.18
C LEU A 149 10.73 14.23 -9.90
N ARG A 150 11.36 14.40 -11.06
CA ARG A 150 11.08 15.53 -11.97
C ARG A 150 9.71 15.40 -12.63
N GLN A 151 9.25 14.17 -12.86
CA GLN A 151 8.05 13.91 -13.64
C GLN A 151 6.81 13.72 -12.75
N ILE A 152 6.94 13.08 -11.58
CA ILE A 152 5.81 12.69 -10.73
C ILE A 152 5.49 13.74 -9.65
N ARG A 153 4.21 14.09 -9.50
CA ARG A 153 3.71 14.98 -8.45
C ARG A 153 2.31 14.57 -8.03
N HIS A 154 2.18 14.07 -6.80
CA HIS A 154 0.89 13.65 -6.25
C HIS A 154 0.82 13.91 -4.74
N ARG A 155 -0.39 14.10 -4.21
CA ARG A 155 -0.62 14.47 -2.80
C ARG A 155 -0.20 13.40 -1.79
N ASN A 156 -0.04 12.15 -2.24
CA ASN A 156 0.40 11.01 -1.43
C ASN A 156 1.78 10.49 -1.85
N LEU A 157 2.60 11.32 -2.51
CA LEU A 157 4.00 11.00 -2.84
C LEU A 157 4.92 12.00 -2.15
N VAL A 158 6.02 11.51 -1.58
CA VAL A 158 7.03 12.36 -0.93
C VAL A 158 7.56 13.34 -1.96
N LYS A 159 7.42 14.63 -1.67
CA LYS A 159 7.88 15.68 -2.60
C LYS A 159 9.39 15.79 -2.56
N VAL A 160 9.99 15.81 -3.74
CA VAL A 160 11.39 16.25 -3.90
C VAL A 160 11.44 17.74 -4.15
N ILE A 161 12.32 18.37 -3.40
CA ILE A 161 12.53 19.82 -3.39
C ILE A 161 13.63 20.14 -4.39
N THR A 162 14.77 19.47 -4.28
CA THR A 162 15.92 19.66 -5.15
C THR A 162 16.91 18.50 -4.98
N SER A 163 18.02 18.53 -5.72
CA SER A 163 19.14 17.62 -5.62
C SER A 163 20.45 18.39 -5.54
N CYS A 164 21.48 17.75 -5.00
CA CYS A 164 22.87 18.18 -5.07
C CYS A 164 23.67 17.05 -5.73
N SER A 165 24.47 17.38 -6.74
CA SER A 165 25.32 16.40 -7.42
C SER A 165 26.64 17.05 -7.80
N ASN A 166 27.74 16.41 -7.41
CA ASN A 166 29.08 16.62 -7.93
C ASN A 166 29.74 15.23 -8.15
N GLU A 167 31.04 15.18 -8.46
CA GLU A 167 31.72 13.92 -8.78
C GLU A 167 31.72 12.91 -7.61
N ASP A 168 31.93 13.41 -6.38
CA ASP A 168 32.12 12.59 -5.18
C ASP A 168 30.92 12.60 -4.20
N PHE A 169 29.87 13.35 -4.52
CA PHE A 169 28.73 13.54 -3.63
C PHE A 169 27.43 13.69 -4.42
N LYS A 170 26.45 12.88 -4.04
CA LYS A 170 25.08 12.94 -4.55
C LYS A 170 24.11 12.94 -3.38
N ALA A 171 23.18 13.88 -3.37
CA ALA A 171 22.13 13.95 -2.36
C ALA A 171 20.80 14.44 -2.94
N LEU A 172 19.70 13.93 -2.37
CA LEU A 172 18.35 14.38 -2.65
C LEU A 172 17.81 15.15 -1.45
N VAL A 173 17.16 16.28 -1.72
CA VAL A 173 16.46 17.07 -0.70
C VAL A 173 14.97 16.82 -0.85
N LEU A 174 14.39 16.19 0.16
CA LEU A 174 13.00 15.77 0.22
C LEU A 174 12.24 16.58 1.27
N GLN A 175 10.91 16.60 1.11
CA GLN A 175 10.01 17.04 2.17
C GLN A 175 10.25 16.24 3.44
N TYR A 176 10.42 16.93 4.57
CA TYR A 176 10.56 16.29 5.87
C TYR A 176 9.22 15.71 6.35
N MET A 177 9.27 14.48 6.87
CA MET A 177 8.11 13.74 7.38
C MET A 177 8.27 13.55 8.90
N PRO A 178 7.63 14.39 9.73
CA PRO A 178 7.91 14.47 11.16
C PRO A 178 7.51 13.23 11.95
N LEU A 179 6.54 12.44 11.48
CA LEU A 179 6.14 11.19 12.15
C LEU A 179 6.93 9.98 11.66
N GLY A 180 7.87 10.17 10.73
CA GLY A 180 8.73 9.12 10.21
C GLY A 180 7.99 8.11 9.34
N SER A 181 8.52 6.88 9.29
CA SER A 181 7.94 5.79 8.53
C SER A 181 6.84 5.07 9.30
N LEU A 182 5.92 4.46 8.55
CA LEU A 182 4.86 3.63 9.08
C LEU A 182 5.40 2.45 9.90
N GLU A 183 6.57 1.93 9.52
CA GLU A 183 7.28 0.90 10.28
C GLU A 183 7.61 1.37 11.71
N VAL A 184 8.14 2.57 11.88
CA VAL A 184 8.44 3.12 13.22
C VAL A 184 7.17 3.28 14.04
N CYS A 185 6.08 3.77 13.45
CA CYS A 185 4.81 3.91 14.16
C CYS A 185 4.23 2.56 14.61
N GLN A 186 4.45 1.48 13.85
CA GLN A 186 3.99 0.14 14.23
C GLN A 186 4.77 -0.44 15.42
N HIS A 187 6.06 -0.12 15.56
CA HIS A 187 6.94 -0.73 16.57
C HIS A 187 7.15 0.12 17.83
N SER A 188 6.86 1.42 17.79
CA SER A 188 7.23 2.36 18.88
C SER A 188 6.31 2.32 20.10
N GLY A 189 5.22 1.53 20.13
CA GLY A 189 4.29 1.40 21.26
C GLY A 189 3.49 2.66 21.63
N ALA A 190 4.01 3.86 21.32
CA ALA A 190 3.42 5.17 21.56
C ALA A 190 2.36 5.55 20.50
N HIS A 191 2.35 4.88 19.35
CA HIS A 191 1.45 5.18 18.22
C HIS A 191 0.72 3.94 17.72
N HIS A 192 -0.08 3.31 18.57
CA HIS A 192 -1.00 2.27 18.11
C HIS A 192 -2.03 2.86 17.14
N LEU A 193 -1.83 2.57 15.85
CA LEU A 193 -2.75 2.98 14.79
C LEU A 193 -4.09 2.28 14.98
N ASN A 194 -5.16 3.06 15.13
CA ASN A 194 -6.52 2.55 15.16
C ASN A 194 -6.96 2.11 13.74
N LEU A 195 -8.10 1.42 13.66
CA LEU A 195 -8.59 0.89 12.39
C LEU A 195 -8.84 1.99 11.34
N PHE A 196 -9.40 3.13 11.74
CA PHE A 196 -9.66 4.24 10.82
C PHE A 196 -8.37 4.83 10.25
N GLN A 197 -7.35 5.04 11.09
CA GLN A 197 -6.04 5.51 10.65
C GLN A 197 -5.40 4.53 9.66
N ARG A 198 -5.50 3.22 9.91
CA ARG A 198 -5.00 2.20 8.99
C ARG A 198 -5.73 2.25 7.64
N LEU A 199 -7.05 2.42 7.66
CA LEU A 199 -7.85 2.57 6.44
C LEU A 199 -7.47 3.84 5.67
N ASP A 200 -7.29 4.97 6.36
CA ASP A 200 -6.86 6.22 5.73
C ASP A 200 -5.47 6.06 5.07
N ILE A 201 -4.51 5.44 5.77
CA ILE A 201 -3.19 5.13 5.22
C ILE A 201 -3.31 4.21 4.00
N MET A 202 -4.13 3.15 4.05
CA MET A 202 -4.34 2.25 2.92
C MET A 202 -4.92 2.99 1.71
N ILE A 203 -5.88 3.89 1.93
CA ILE A 203 -6.50 4.68 0.86
C ILE A 203 -5.47 5.62 0.22
N ASP A 204 -4.67 6.30 1.02
CA ASP A 204 -3.62 7.20 0.55
C ASP A 204 -2.56 6.45 -0.28
N VAL A 205 -2.09 5.30 0.20
CA VAL A 205 -1.14 4.44 -0.53
C VAL A 205 -1.77 3.94 -1.83
N ALA A 206 -3.03 3.50 -1.81
CA ALA A 206 -3.73 3.07 -3.01
C ALA A 206 -3.90 4.21 -4.03
N CYS A 207 -4.16 5.44 -3.57
CA CYS A 207 -4.21 6.62 -4.45
C CYS A 207 -2.84 6.90 -5.09
N ALA A 208 -1.75 6.78 -4.34
CA ALA A 208 -0.40 6.93 -4.86
C ALA A 208 -0.09 5.89 -5.96
N LEU A 209 -0.41 4.62 -5.70
CA LEU A 209 -0.16 3.55 -6.67
C LEU A 209 -1.04 3.65 -7.92
N GLU A 210 -2.32 4.00 -7.76
CA GLU A 210 -3.20 4.21 -8.92
C GLU A 210 -2.64 5.32 -9.82
N TYR A 211 -2.14 6.41 -9.21
CA TYR A 211 -1.53 7.50 -9.94
C TYR A 211 -0.25 7.07 -10.67
N LEU A 212 0.63 6.28 -10.03
CA LEU A 212 1.84 5.77 -10.67
C LEU A 212 1.52 4.81 -11.84
N HIS A 213 0.48 3.99 -11.68
CA HIS A 213 0.15 2.96 -12.67
C HIS A 213 -0.69 3.48 -13.85
N HIS A 214 -1.53 4.48 -13.63
CA HIS A 214 -2.54 4.93 -14.61
C HIS A 214 -2.53 6.44 -14.87
N GLY A 215 -1.74 7.22 -14.12
CA GLY A 215 -1.67 8.68 -14.26
C GLY A 215 -0.78 9.18 -15.39
N TYR A 216 -0.03 8.30 -16.05
CA TYR A 216 0.94 8.62 -17.11
C TYR A 216 0.73 7.75 -18.35
N ALA A 217 1.32 8.19 -19.47
CA ALA A 217 1.36 7.40 -20.71
C ALA A 217 2.20 6.12 -20.56
N GLU A 218 3.26 6.17 -19.76
CA GLU A 218 4.09 5.04 -19.37
C GLU A 218 3.78 4.65 -17.92
N MET A 219 3.55 3.36 -17.67
CA MET A 219 3.28 2.86 -16.33
C MET A 219 4.55 2.95 -15.47
N ILE A 220 4.43 3.48 -14.25
CA ILE A 220 5.56 3.56 -13.31
C ILE A 220 5.40 2.47 -12.25
N LEU A 221 6.33 1.52 -12.21
CA LEU A 221 6.43 0.57 -11.10
C LEU A 221 7.35 1.11 -10.00
N HIS A 222 6.87 1.14 -8.76
CA HIS A 222 7.69 1.56 -7.63
C HIS A 222 8.77 0.54 -7.25
N CYS A 223 8.47 -0.76 -7.37
CA CYS A 223 9.36 -1.90 -7.08
C CYS A 223 9.86 -2.08 -5.62
N ASP A 224 9.62 -1.13 -4.70
CA ASP A 224 10.03 -1.23 -3.29
C ASP A 224 8.97 -0.70 -2.31
N LEU A 225 7.70 -1.04 -2.54
CA LEU A 225 6.65 -0.62 -1.62
C LEU A 225 6.69 -1.49 -0.35
N LYS A 226 6.98 -0.86 0.79
CA LYS A 226 7.04 -1.45 2.13
C LYS A 226 6.68 -0.42 3.19
N SER A 227 6.39 -0.86 4.42
CA SER A 227 6.06 0.03 5.55
C SER A 227 7.14 1.08 5.83
N HIS A 228 8.42 0.76 5.60
CA HIS A 228 9.53 1.70 5.71
C HIS A 228 9.42 2.88 4.73
N ASN A 229 8.87 2.64 3.54
CA ASN A 229 8.78 3.60 2.44
C ASN A 229 7.43 4.34 2.41
N VAL A 230 6.57 4.10 3.41
CA VAL A 230 5.35 4.88 3.65
C VAL A 230 5.63 5.83 4.81
N LEU A 231 5.74 7.12 4.52
CA LEU A 231 6.04 8.16 5.50
C LEU A 231 4.78 8.92 5.92
N LEU A 232 4.78 9.45 7.14
CA LEU A 232 3.65 10.15 7.73
C LEU A 232 3.98 11.62 8.02
N ASP A 233 3.10 12.51 7.60
CA ASP A 233 3.17 13.92 7.95
C ASP A 233 2.59 14.21 9.34
N LYS A 234 2.65 15.47 9.78
CA LYS A 234 2.11 15.89 11.10
C LYS A 234 0.59 15.67 11.26
N SER A 235 -0.13 15.48 10.16
CA SER A 235 -1.57 15.30 10.11
C SER A 235 -1.97 13.84 9.88
N MET A 236 -1.04 12.89 10.03
CA MET A 236 -1.25 11.46 9.77
C MET A 236 -1.61 11.13 8.32
N THR A 237 -1.37 12.06 7.38
CA THR A 237 -1.50 11.78 5.95
C THR A 237 -0.29 10.97 5.50
N SER A 238 -0.51 9.95 4.67
CA SER A 238 0.58 9.07 4.23
C SER A 238 1.10 9.39 2.83
N TYR A 239 2.41 9.22 2.70
CA TYR A 239 3.20 9.56 1.53
C TYR A 239 4.11 8.40 1.17
N VAL A 240 4.02 7.92 -0.07
CA VAL A 240 4.95 6.91 -0.60
C VAL A 240 6.23 7.59 -1.06
N GLY A 241 7.38 7.06 -0.65
CA GLY A 241 8.71 7.55 -0.98
C GLY A 241 9.70 6.45 -1.36
N ASP A 242 10.96 6.82 -1.59
CA ASP A 242 12.06 5.96 -2.06
C ASP A 242 11.81 5.31 -3.44
N PHE A 243 12.01 6.11 -4.49
CA PHE A 243 11.87 5.66 -5.89
C PHE A 243 13.18 5.09 -6.46
N GLY A 244 14.15 4.76 -5.61
CA GLY A 244 15.52 4.45 -6.01
C GLY A 244 15.67 3.25 -6.94
N ILE A 245 14.66 2.38 -7.04
CA ILE A 245 14.62 1.26 -7.99
C ILE A 245 13.35 1.24 -8.86
N ALA A 246 12.64 2.36 -8.93
CA ALA A 246 11.43 2.48 -9.74
C ALA A 246 11.73 2.32 -11.23
N LYS A 247 10.75 1.88 -12.01
CA LYS A 247 10.89 1.59 -13.45
C LYS A 247 9.72 2.16 -14.26
N PHE A 248 10.03 2.78 -15.40
CA PHE A 248 9.05 3.06 -16.44
C PHE A 248 8.85 1.80 -17.29
N ILE A 249 7.60 1.45 -17.57
CA ILE A 249 7.24 0.39 -18.51
C ILE A 249 6.72 1.02 -19.80
N VAL A 250 7.46 0.79 -20.88
CA VAL A 250 7.11 1.23 -22.23
C VAL A 250 6.54 0.06 -23.02
N GLY A 251 5.22 0.07 -23.23
CA GLY A 251 4.49 -0.95 -24.00
C GLY A 251 4.32 -2.31 -23.29
N HIS A 252 3.78 -3.31 -23.99
CA HIS A 252 3.52 -4.67 -23.49
C HIS A 252 4.77 -5.58 -23.36
N LYS A 253 5.99 -5.00 -23.28
CA LYS A 253 7.21 -5.81 -23.19
C LYS A 253 7.47 -6.25 -21.75
N SER A 254 6.87 -7.39 -21.40
CA SER A 254 7.06 -8.13 -20.13
C SER A 254 8.52 -8.54 -19.84
N SER A 255 9.45 -8.36 -20.78
CA SER A 255 10.81 -8.91 -20.73
C SER A 255 11.83 -8.08 -19.93
N THR A 256 11.48 -6.89 -19.43
CA THR A 256 12.38 -6.03 -18.62
C THR A 256 12.36 -6.34 -17.11
N LEU A 257 11.57 -7.32 -16.68
CA LEU A 257 11.35 -7.67 -15.27
C LEU A 257 12.35 -8.70 -14.68
N THR A 258 13.45 -9.02 -15.36
CA THR A 258 14.31 -10.17 -15.01
C THR A 258 15.39 -9.91 -13.97
N THR A 259 15.56 -8.68 -13.48
CA THR A 259 16.42 -8.41 -12.31
C THR A 259 15.54 -8.18 -11.08
N THR A 260 15.55 -9.16 -10.17
CA THR A 260 14.87 -9.08 -8.88
C THR A 260 15.51 -7.97 -8.04
N LEU A 261 14.90 -6.79 -8.07
CA LEU A 261 15.21 -5.66 -7.22
C LEU A 261 13.98 -5.41 -6.35
N GLY A 262 14.19 -5.29 -5.05
CA GLY A 262 13.11 -5.08 -4.07
C GLY A 262 13.44 -5.74 -2.73
N THR A 263 12.58 -5.49 -1.74
CA THR A 263 12.77 -6.03 -0.40
C THR A 263 12.19 -7.45 -0.27
N VAL A 264 13.00 -8.39 0.23
CA VAL A 264 12.56 -9.77 0.52
C VAL A 264 11.33 -9.76 1.44
N GLY A 265 10.32 -10.58 1.12
CA GLY A 265 9.03 -10.59 1.82
C GLY A 265 7.97 -9.63 1.24
N TYR A 266 8.37 -8.69 0.40
CA TYR A 266 7.46 -7.78 -0.34
C TYR A 266 7.44 -8.06 -1.85
N ILE A 267 8.39 -8.85 -2.36
CA ILE A 267 8.46 -9.25 -3.77
C ILE A 267 7.38 -10.30 -4.06
N ALA A 268 6.66 -10.13 -5.18
CA ALA A 268 5.68 -11.10 -5.67
C ALA A 268 6.36 -12.43 -6.07
N PRO A 269 5.69 -13.58 -5.90
CA PRO A 269 6.23 -14.90 -6.21
C PRO A 269 6.50 -15.14 -7.70
#